data_AF-A0A9W8AN86-F1
#
_entry.id   AF-A0A9W8AN86-F1
#
_cell.length_a   1.000
_cell.length_b   1.000
_cell.length_c   1.000
_cell.angle_alpha   90.00
_cell.angle_beta   90.00
_cell.angle_gamma   90.00
#
_symmetry.space_group_name_H-M   'P 1'
#
loop_
_entity.id
_entity.type
_entity.pdbx_description
1 polymer ?
#
loop_
_entity_poly.entity_id
_entity_poly.type
_entity_poly.pdbx_seq_one_letter_code
_entity_poly.pdbx_strand_id
1 'polypeptide(L)'
;MVISFRLLLHGAVVLLSSGFFITTELSQVNAQPVDNSQLSSPAGTGFSQRGAQSMNSQSKVIVGYYPAWTNTNMKLEDISARLTHINFAFAKIDGQTYQLKLDNPGLFKTVRDHVRQRGTKILICVGGWTESKYFSPMITKGNRNKFIDSAIRMIKDLDADGIDFNWEFPDRPGRTGNIVNEAGDLPNYMEFLQAMFNGLSQAFGANRKWLTVTTPQTAYGSTGPLETVQKNGFHQFVNYINVMAYDLNGNWGDKTGPNAPLKAPPGDGKSGVIPGSVDRAISTWLRSGMPAEKIVVGLAFYGRSTFAQVNMQSGGSIYVPRNVKQNVVSCMSGDSDGICDWPSLRKDFLDSNNFQRAKPNSGWIRNWDELSQTPWLYQPSTKRFISYDDPLSISIKVNEVTRRNLAGVMIWDIGKDYNGELMSAINFQGGSSARPASTASLTENLTENSPSFLDSATNAIRSLFSSLSSSLQSHTPNTGSFLSLRK
;
A
#
# COMPACT_ATOMS: atom_id res chain seq x y z
N MET A 1 -38.35 22.94 49.39
CA MET A 1 -38.25 22.07 48.20
C MET A 1 -36.78 22.04 47.81
N VAL A 2 -36.22 20.85 47.81
CA VAL A 2 -34.83 20.54 48.16
C VAL A 2 -33.86 20.80 47.01
N ILE A 3 -32.82 21.60 47.28
CA ILE A 3 -31.60 21.71 46.48
C ILE A 3 -30.57 20.79 47.15
N SER A 4 -30.18 19.70 46.47
CA SER A 4 -29.19 18.75 46.98
C SER A 4 -27.85 18.91 46.26
N PHE A 5 -26.90 19.49 46.98
CA PHE A 5 -25.46 19.34 46.80
C PHE A 5 -25.01 18.05 47.52
N ARG A 6 -24.29 17.13 46.85
CA ARG A 6 -23.33 16.18 47.45
C ARG A 6 -22.29 15.78 46.39
N LEU A 7 -21.08 16.33 46.46
CA LEU A 7 -19.86 15.72 47.00
C LEU A 7 -19.38 14.45 46.26
N LEU A 8 -18.38 14.68 45.40
CA LEU A 8 -17.46 13.68 44.87
C LEU A 8 -16.55 13.15 45.98
N LEU A 9 -16.66 11.86 46.31
CA LEU A 9 -15.64 11.16 47.10
C LEU A 9 -14.51 10.69 46.18
N HIS A 10 -13.29 11.10 46.53
CA HIS A 10 -12.04 10.57 46.04
C HIS A 10 -11.82 9.15 46.61
N GLY A 11 -11.60 8.17 45.74
CA GLY A 11 -11.07 6.86 46.08
C GLY A 11 -9.77 6.63 45.32
N ALA A 12 -8.64 6.98 45.94
CA ALA A 12 -7.31 6.66 45.47
C ALA A 12 -7.04 5.17 45.71
N VAL A 13 -6.84 4.41 44.63
CA VAL A 13 -6.30 3.04 44.72
C VAL A 13 -4.78 3.16 44.71
N VAL A 14 -4.20 2.90 45.89
CA VAL A 14 -2.77 2.73 46.11
C VAL A 14 -2.38 1.36 45.55
N LEU A 15 -1.65 1.34 44.44
CA LEU A 15 -0.92 0.16 43.98
C LEU A 15 0.49 0.20 44.56
N LEU A 16 0.71 -0.66 45.56
CA LEU A 16 2.01 -0.95 46.16
C LEU A 16 2.94 -1.53 45.09
N SER A 17 4.03 -0.82 44.83
CA SER A 17 5.18 -1.28 44.07
C SER A 17 6.09 -2.09 44.98
N SER A 18 6.03 -3.42 44.89
CA SER A 18 7.05 -4.31 45.45
C SER A 18 8.16 -4.49 44.43
N GLY A 19 9.28 -3.80 44.67
CA GLY A 19 10.53 -4.01 43.96
C GLY A 19 11.13 -5.37 44.32
N PHE A 20 11.39 -6.19 43.30
CA PHE A 20 12.36 -7.27 43.38
C PHE A 20 13.59 -6.85 42.56
N PHE A 21 14.68 -6.56 43.28
CA PHE A 21 16.02 -6.47 42.71
C PHE A 21 16.47 -7.89 42.37
N ILE A 22 16.76 -8.15 41.10
CA ILE A 22 17.61 -9.26 40.68
C ILE A 22 18.86 -8.63 40.06
N THR A 23 19.95 -8.66 40.81
CA THR A 23 21.30 -8.41 40.32
C THR A 23 21.70 -9.59 39.43
N THR A 24 21.96 -9.34 38.15
CA THR A 24 22.69 -10.30 37.30
C THR A 24 23.97 -9.64 36.82
N GLU A 25 25.08 -10.25 37.22
CA GLU A 25 26.44 -9.87 36.87
C GLU A 25 26.68 -10.01 35.37
N LEU A 26 27.32 -9.00 34.79
CA LEU A 26 27.94 -9.03 33.48
C LEU A 26 29.21 -9.90 33.57
N SER A 27 29.16 -11.11 33.02
CA SER A 27 30.36 -11.89 32.72
C SER A 27 30.66 -11.81 31.21
N GLN A 28 31.81 -11.23 30.90
CA GLN A 28 32.43 -11.23 29.59
C GLN A 28 32.81 -12.67 29.20
N VAL A 29 32.42 -13.11 28.00
CA VAL A 29 32.97 -14.34 27.39
C VAL A 29 33.81 -13.94 26.19
N ASN A 30 35.12 -14.09 26.37
CA ASN A 30 36.16 -13.98 25.36
C ASN A 30 36.06 -15.14 24.36
N ALA A 31 36.13 -14.82 23.06
CA ALA A 31 36.31 -15.81 22.01
C ALA A 31 37.78 -16.30 21.97
N GLN A 32 37.97 -17.62 21.93
CA GLN A 32 39.23 -18.29 21.57
C GLN A 32 38.92 -19.53 20.69
N PRO A 33 39.83 -19.92 19.79
CA PRO A 33 39.54 -20.72 18.60
C PRO A 33 39.51 -22.23 18.91
N VAL A 34 38.66 -22.98 18.19
CA VAL A 34 38.64 -24.45 18.26
C VAL A 34 39.45 -25.05 17.11
N ASP A 35 40.39 -25.89 17.52
CA ASP A 35 41.36 -26.66 16.77
C ASP A 35 40.69 -27.81 15.98
N ASN A 36 41.09 -27.96 14.72
CA ASN A 36 40.64 -28.99 13.79
C ASN A 36 41.78 -30.01 13.61
N SER A 37 41.73 -31.11 14.34
CA SER A 37 42.50 -32.29 13.98
C SER A 37 41.73 -33.55 14.36
N GLN A 38 41.24 -34.28 13.34
CA GLN A 38 41.41 -35.72 13.13
C GLN A 38 40.77 -36.15 11.77
N LEU A 39 41.59 -36.87 11.02
CA LEU A 39 41.50 -37.50 9.69
C LEU A 39 40.16 -38.22 9.37
N SER A 40 39.72 -38.45 8.13
CA SER A 40 40.41 -38.98 6.93
C SER A 40 39.50 -38.89 5.69
N SER A 41 40.09 -38.78 4.49
CA SER A 41 39.40 -38.93 3.18
C SER A 41 39.60 -40.34 2.62
N PRO A 42 38.74 -40.75 1.67
CA PRO A 42 39.30 -41.22 0.40
C PRO A 42 38.63 -40.61 -0.85
N ALA A 43 39.51 -40.30 -1.81
CA ALA A 43 39.38 -40.33 -3.27
C ALA A 43 38.14 -39.73 -3.95
N GLY A 44 38.39 -38.67 -4.73
CA GLY A 44 37.38 -37.96 -5.50
C GLY A 44 37.22 -38.42 -6.94
N THR A 45 36.23 -37.80 -7.60
CA THR A 45 36.25 -37.39 -9.01
C THR A 45 35.18 -36.31 -9.25
N GLY A 46 35.61 -35.10 -9.63
CA GLY A 46 34.88 -34.18 -10.51
C GLY A 46 33.75 -33.32 -9.94
N PHE A 47 34.06 -32.21 -9.27
CA PHE A 47 33.15 -31.07 -9.18
C PHE A 47 33.44 -30.09 -10.32
N SER A 48 32.57 -30.03 -11.32
CA SER A 48 32.47 -28.86 -12.20
C SER A 48 32.11 -27.65 -11.35
N GLN A 49 32.75 -26.51 -11.61
CA GLN A 49 32.24 -25.20 -11.19
C GLN A 49 30.79 -25.05 -11.68
N ARG A 50 29.82 -25.30 -10.80
CA ARG A 50 28.46 -24.79 -11.01
C ARG A 50 28.54 -23.31 -10.73
N GLY A 51 28.46 -22.53 -11.82
CA GLY A 51 28.28 -21.10 -11.76
C GLY A 51 27.16 -20.73 -10.79
N ALA A 52 27.31 -19.55 -10.18
CA ALA A 52 26.26 -18.89 -9.44
C ALA A 52 24.94 -19.02 -10.22
N GLN A 53 24.02 -19.85 -9.72
CA GLN A 53 22.68 -19.92 -10.25
C GLN A 53 22.09 -18.52 -10.12
N SER A 54 21.74 -17.92 -11.26
CA SER A 54 20.97 -16.67 -11.29
C SER A 54 19.77 -16.84 -10.37
N MET A 55 19.59 -15.91 -9.43
CA MET A 55 18.37 -15.84 -8.63
C MET A 55 17.18 -15.91 -9.60
N ASN A 56 16.38 -16.96 -9.43
CA ASN A 56 15.24 -17.25 -10.30
C ASN A 56 14.26 -16.07 -10.17
N SER A 57 14.25 -15.15 -11.13
CA SER A 57 13.35 -13.99 -11.10
C SER A 57 11.95 -14.48 -11.43
N GLN A 58 11.18 -14.85 -10.41
CA GLN A 58 9.75 -15.07 -10.58
C GLN A 58 9.17 -13.77 -11.17
N SER A 59 8.55 -13.87 -12.34
CA SER A 59 7.96 -12.71 -13.02
C SER A 59 6.92 -12.08 -12.09
N LYS A 60 7.01 -10.75 -11.92
CA LYS A 60 6.10 -10.00 -11.05
C LYS A 60 4.67 -10.10 -11.59
N VAL A 61 3.70 -10.24 -10.70
CA VAL A 61 2.28 -10.24 -11.09
C VAL A 61 1.76 -8.81 -11.23
N ILE A 62 0.98 -8.58 -12.28
CA ILE A 62 0.17 -7.38 -12.46
C ILE A 62 -1.28 -7.85 -12.53
N VAL A 63 -2.06 -7.48 -11.51
CA VAL A 63 -3.46 -7.88 -11.34
C VAL A 63 -4.36 -6.68 -11.62
N GLY A 64 -5.25 -6.78 -12.61
CA GLY A 64 -6.25 -5.74 -12.88
C GLY A 64 -7.63 -6.14 -12.37
N TYR A 65 -8.33 -5.26 -11.65
CA TYR A 65 -9.75 -5.48 -11.38
C TYR A 65 -10.58 -4.99 -12.56
N TYR A 66 -11.43 -5.87 -13.10
CA TYR A 66 -12.41 -5.56 -14.14
C TYR A 66 -13.80 -5.56 -13.51
N PRO A 67 -14.35 -4.40 -13.10
CA PRO A 67 -15.74 -4.35 -12.66
C PRO A 67 -16.73 -4.71 -13.79
N ALA A 68 -17.82 -5.40 -13.48
CA ALA A 68 -18.77 -5.91 -14.47
C ALA A 68 -19.61 -4.78 -15.10
N TRP A 69 -19.64 -3.63 -14.43
CA TRP A 69 -20.25 -2.38 -14.91
C TRP A 69 -19.25 -1.48 -15.65
N THR A 70 -18.01 -1.93 -15.81
CA THR A 70 -16.96 -1.14 -16.44
C THR A 70 -17.32 -0.86 -17.89
N ASN A 71 -17.53 0.43 -18.18
CA ASN A 71 -17.74 0.97 -19.51
C ASN A 71 -16.46 1.68 -19.95
N THR A 72 -15.40 0.92 -20.28
CA THR A 72 -14.14 1.53 -20.70
C THR A 72 -14.19 1.90 -22.17
N ASN A 73 -13.65 3.07 -22.51
CA ASN A 73 -13.19 3.35 -23.87
C ASN A 73 -11.91 2.55 -24.23
N MET A 74 -11.31 1.82 -23.28
CA MET A 74 -10.14 0.97 -23.52
C MET A 74 -10.54 -0.29 -24.28
N LYS A 75 -9.72 -0.68 -25.26
CA LYS A 75 -9.88 -1.98 -25.90
C LYS A 75 -9.38 -3.05 -24.96
N LEU A 76 -10.04 -4.21 -24.92
CA LEU A 76 -9.59 -5.37 -24.14
C LEU A 76 -8.15 -5.81 -24.52
N GLU A 77 -7.70 -5.46 -25.73
CA GLU A 77 -6.32 -5.64 -26.20
C GLU A 77 -5.30 -4.82 -25.41
N ASP A 78 -5.62 -3.57 -25.10
CA ASP A 78 -4.72 -2.68 -24.35
C ASP A 78 -4.63 -3.13 -22.89
N ILE A 79 -5.75 -3.64 -22.36
CA ILE A 79 -5.86 -4.19 -21.01
C ILE A 79 -5.03 -5.48 -20.87
N SER A 80 -5.13 -6.42 -21.80
CA SER A 80 -4.50 -7.74 -21.68
C SER A 80 -3.00 -7.76 -22.00
N ALA A 81 -2.46 -6.81 -22.76
CA ALA A 81 -1.04 -6.77 -23.11
C ALA A 81 -0.09 -6.64 -21.90
N ARG A 82 -0.59 -6.13 -20.77
CA ARG A 82 0.24 -5.78 -19.60
C ARG A 82 -0.17 -6.52 -18.32
N LEU A 83 -1.33 -7.18 -18.32
CA LEU A 83 -1.86 -7.85 -17.14
C LEU A 83 -1.51 -9.34 -17.15
N THR A 84 -1.01 -9.81 -16.01
CA THR A 84 -0.84 -11.25 -15.77
C THR A 84 -2.15 -11.90 -15.32
N HIS A 85 -2.97 -11.16 -14.58
CA HIS A 85 -4.22 -11.62 -13.99
C HIS A 85 -5.29 -10.54 -14.07
N ILE A 86 -6.54 -10.97 -14.24
CA ILE A 86 -7.74 -10.14 -14.10
C ILE A 86 -8.60 -10.73 -12.99
N ASN A 87 -8.97 -9.89 -12.03
CA ASN A 87 -10.01 -10.17 -11.06
C ASN A 87 -11.32 -9.56 -11.59
N PHE A 88 -12.22 -10.40 -12.11
CA PHE A 88 -13.51 -9.96 -12.64
C PHE A 88 -14.47 -9.68 -11.48
N ALA A 89 -14.68 -8.41 -11.20
CA ALA A 89 -15.43 -7.89 -10.06
C ALA A 89 -16.89 -7.56 -10.46
N PHE A 90 -17.93 -7.85 -9.69
CA PHE A 90 -17.95 -8.76 -8.57
C PHE A 90 -19.01 -9.83 -8.79
N ALA A 91 -18.69 -11.05 -8.39
CA ALA A 91 -19.66 -12.04 -8.03
C ALA A 91 -20.16 -11.79 -6.59
N LYS A 92 -21.37 -12.26 -6.31
CA LYS A 92 -22.14 -11.98 -5.10
C LYS A 92 -22.45 -13.27 -4.36
N ILE A 93 -22.65 -13.16 -3.05
CA ILE A 93 -23.13 -14.26 -2.22
C ILE A 93 -24.64 -14.10 -2.08
N ASP A 94 -25.42 -15.07 -2.53
CA ASP A 94 -26.86 -15.07 -2.35
C ASP A 94 -27.22 -15.17 -0.86
N GLY A 95 -28.05 -14.25 -0.37
CA GLY A 95 -28.33 -14.11 1.06
C GLY A 95 -29.20 -15.20 1.68
N GLN A 96 -29.81 -16.07 0.87
CA GLN A 96 -30.68 -17.16 1.35
C GLN A 96 -29.98 -18.52 1.21
N THR A 97 -29.35 -18.74 0.07
CA THR A 97 -28.75 -20.02 -0.29
C THR A 97 -27.25 -20.09 0.01
N TYR A 98 -26.59 -18.93 0.20
CA TYR A 98 -25.14 -18.76 0.28
C TYR A 98 -24.38 -19.27 -0.94
N GLN A 99 -25.06 -19.41 -2.08
CA GLN A 99 -24.42 -19.78 -3.33
C GLN A 99 -23.87 -18.55 -4.06
N LEU A 100 -22.81 -18.76 -4.84
CA LEU A 100 -22.19 -17.74 -5.66
C LEU A 100 -23.08 -17.37 -6.85
N LYS A 101 -23.25 -16.08 -7.10
CA LYS A 101 -23.98 -15.54 -8.25
C LYS A 101 -23.10 -14.55 -9.01
N LEU A 102 -23.13 -14.62 -10.34
CA LEU A 102 -22.49 -13.63 -11.22
C LEU A 102 -23.56 -13.04 -12.13
N ASP A 103 -23.71 -11.70 -12.11
CA ASP A 103 -24.81 -11.04 -12.83
C ASP A 103 -24.61 -11.05 -14.36
N ASN A 104 -23.36 -11.02 -14.84
CA ASN A 104 -23.06 -11.02 -16.28
C ASN A 104 -22.02 -12.09 -16.68
N PRO A 105 -22.41 -13.38 -16.71
CA PRO A 105 -21.51 -14.46 -17.10
C PRO A 105 -21.10 -14.42 -18.58
N GLY A 106 -21.91 -13.79 -19.45
CA GLY A 106 -21.58 -13.62 -20.87
C GLY A 106 -20.41 -12.65 -21.08
N LEU A 107 -20.42 -11.52 -20.36
CA LEU A 107 -19.30 -10.58 -20.34
C LEU A 107 -18.04 -11.24 -19.78
N PHE A 108 -18.15 -12.02 -18.70
CA PHE A 108 -17.01 -12.78 -18.17
C PHE A 108 -16.37 -13.66 -19.25
N LYS A 109 -17.18 -14.45 -19.97
CA LYS A 109 -16.68 -15.32 -21.05
C LYS A 109 -16.02 -14.51 -22.17
N THR A 110 -16.62 -13.39 -22.55
CA THR A 110 -16.05 -12.48 -23.56
C THR A 110 -14.68 -11.96 -23.16
N VAL A 111 -14.54 -11.46 -21.92
CA VAL A 111 -13.26 -10.97 -21.40
C VAL A 111 -12.25 -12.11 -21.28
N ARG A 112 -12.64 -13.27 -20.74
CA ARG A 112 -11.81 -14.47 -20.63
C ARG A 112 -11.23 -14.88 -21.98
N ASP A 113 -12.07 -15.02 -23.00
CA ASP A 113 -11.67 -15.51 -24.32
C ASP A 113 -10.70 -14.54 -25.00
N HIS A 114 -10.87 -13.24 -24.76
CA HIS A 114 -9.96 -12.22 -25.24
C HIS A 114 -8.60 -12.26 -24.53
N VAL A 115 -8.58 -12.25 -23.21
CA VAL A 115 -7.34 -12.09 -22.44
C VAL A 115 -6.50 -13.37 -22.40
N ARG A 116 -7.14 -14.53 -22.50
CA ARG A 116 -6.46 -15.83 -22.50
C ARG A 116 -5.58 -16.03 -23.73
N GLN A 117 -5.93 -15.44 -24.87
CA GLN A 117 -5.08 -15.45 -26.08
C GLN A 117 -3.70 -14.82 -25.83
N ARG A 118 -3.57 -14.01 -24.76
CA ARG A 118 -2.32 -13.34 -24.37
C ARG A 118 -1.69 -13.93 -23.10
N GLY A 119 -2.21 -15.07 -22.62
CA GLY A 119 -1.71 -15.75 -21.43
C GLY A 119 -2.19 -15.17 -20.09
N THR A 120 -2.96 -14.09 -20.09
CA THR A 120 -3.57 -13.50 -18.90
C THR A 120 -4.58 -14.46 -18.28
N LYS A 121 -4.52 -14.63 -16.96
CA LYS A 121 -5.45 -15.44 -16.17
C LYS A 121 -6.65 -14.61 -15.75
N ILE A 122 -7.83 -15.21 -15.67
CA ILE A 122 -9.03 -14.52 -15.16
C ILE A 122 -9.68 -15.26 -14.01
N LEU A 123 -9.86 -14.56 -12.90
CA LEU A 123 -10.43 -15.05 -11.66
C LEU A 123 -11.80 -14.40 -11.45
N ILE A 124 -12.70 -15.14 -10.82
CA ILE A 124 -13.97 -14.60 -10.33
C ILE A 124 -13.68 -13.88 -9.01
N CYS A 125 -13.91 -12.57 -8.92
CA CYS A 125 -13.73 -11.83 -7.66
C CYS A 125 -15.07 -11.72 -6.93
N VAL A 126 -15.14 -12.22 -5.70
CA VAL A 126 -16.35 -12.25 -4.88
C VAL A 126 -16.32 -11.11 -3.87
N GLY A 127 -17.40 -10.35 -3.78
CA GLY A 127 -17.56 -9.32 -2.74
C GLY A 127 -17.25 -7.90 -3.21
N GLY A 128 -16.29 -7.26 -2.56
CA GLY A 128 -16.05 -5.82 -2.60
C GLY A 128 -16.93 -5.06 -1.61
N TRP A 129 -16.76 -3.74 -1.57
CA TRP A 129 -17.44 -2.85 -0.62
C TRP A 129 -18.97 -3.06 -0.50
N THR A 130 -19.67 -3.26 -1.62
CA THR A 130 -21.14 -3.36 -1.64
C THR A 130 -21.67 -4.79 -1.45
N GLU A 131 -20.90 -5.81 -1.83
CA GLU A 131 -21.36 -7.22 -1.85
C GLU A 131 -20.73 -8.07 -0.73
N SER A 132 -20.14 -7.42 0.28
CA SER A 132 -19.52 -8.11 1.42
C SER A 132 -20.49 -8.57 2.51
N LYS A 133 -21.76 -8.18 2.43
CA LYS A 133 -22.75 -8.35 3.52
C LYS A 133 -22.86 -9.79 4.05
N TYR A 134 -22.76 -10.79 3.18
CA TYR A 134 -23.06 -12.18 3.51
C TYR A 134 -21.83 -13.08 3.71
N PHE A 135 -20.61 -12.53 3.74
CA PHE A 135 -19.42 -13.34 4.02
C PHE A 135 -19.48 -14.01 5.40
N SER A 136 -19.70 -13.24 6.46
CA SER A 136 -19.72 -13.75 7.85
C SER A 136 -20.63 -14.97 8.04
N PRO A 137 -21.92 -14.95 7.64
CA PRO A 137 -22.77 -16.14 7.75
C PRO A 137 -22.41 -17.27 6.75
N MET A 138 -21.86 -16.93 5.57
CA MET A 138 -21.48 -17.91 4.54
C MET A 138 -20.32 -18.80 4.99
N ILE A 139 -19.31 -18.24 5.66
CA ILE A 139 -18.10 -18.97 6.05
C ILE A 139 -18.29 -19.92 7.23
N THR A 140 -19.46 -19.92 7.87
CA THR A 140 -19.75 -20.81 9.00
C THR A 140 -19.75 -22.28 8.56
N LYS A 141 -19.49 -23.20 9.50
CA LYS A 141 -19.47 -24.66 9.25
C LYS A 141 -20.74 -25.17 8.54
N GLY A 142 -21.90 -24.60 8.85
CA GLY A 142 -23.18 -25.01 8.26
C GLY A 142 -23.40 -24.56 6.80
N ASN A 143 -22.67 -23.55 6.34
CA ASN A 143 -22.93 -22.91 5.03
C ASN A 143 -21.74 -23.00 4.07
N ARG A 144 -20.49 -23.03 4.56
CA ARG A 144 -19.30 -22.90 3.69
C ARG A 144 -19.23 -23.94 2.56
N ASN A 145 -19.67 -25.16 2.80
CA ASN A 145 -19.65 -26.21 1.77
C ASN A 145 -20.62 -25.89 0.63
N LYS A 146 -21.80 -25.33 0.92
CA LYS A 146 -22.76 -24.90 -0.11
C LYS A 146 -22.15 -23.83 -1.03
N PHE A 147 -21.43 -22.88 -0.42
CA PHE A 147 -20.71 -21.87 -1.17
C PHE A 147 -19.58 -22.50 -2.00
N ILE A 148 -18.70 -23.30 -1.40
CA ILE A 148 -17.56 -23.93 -2.06
C ILE A 148 -18.01 -24.75 -3.26
N ASP A 149 -19.06 -25.57 -3.12
CA ASP A 149 -19.63 -26.36 -4.21
C ASP A 149 -20.13 -25.47 -5.35
N SER A 150 -20.84 -24.38 -5.02
CA SER A 150 -21.32 -23.44 -6.02
C SER A 150 -20.20 -22.67 -6.72
N ALA A 151 -19.13 -22.32 -6.01
CA ALA A 151 -17.95 -21.66 -6.55
C ALA A 151 -17.18 -22.59 -7.49
N ILE A 152 -16.98 -23.85 -7.11
CA ILE A 152 -16.35 -24.86 -7.98
C ILE A 152 -17.17 -25.08 -9.24
N ARG A 153 -18.50 -25.16 -9.15
CA ARG A 153 -19.37 -25.24 -10.33
C ARG A 153 -19.19 -24.03 -11.24
N MET A 154 -19.24 -22.81 -10.68
CA MET A 154 -19.07 -21.59 -11.49
C MET A 154 -17.70 -21.51 -12.15
N ILE A 155 -16.62 -21.91 -11.45
CA ILE A 155 -15.27 -21.99 -12.04
C ILE A 155 -15.23 -22.96 -13.21
N LYS A 156 -15.95 -24.10 -13.15
CA LYS A 156 -16.07 -25.05 -14.26
C LYS A 156 -16.90 -24.47 -15.41
N ASP A 157 -18.08 -23.93 -15.13
CA ASP A 157 -19.05 -23.44 -16.13
C ASP A 157 -18.54 -22.23 -16.91
N LEU A 158 -17.75 -21.38 -16.24
CA LEU A 158 -17.10 -20.22 -16.82
C LEU A 158 -15.67 -20.50 -17.27
N ASP A 159 -15.17 -21.73 -17.08
CA ASP A 159 -13.77 -22.08 -17.29
C ASP A 159 -12.80 -21.01 -16.75
N ALA A 160 -13.02 -20.58 -15.52
CA ALA A 160 -12.21 -19.57 -14.85
C ALA A 160 -10.86 -20.15 -14.41
N ASP A 161 -9.83 -19.30 -14.33
CA ASP A 161 -8.51 -19.70 -13.84
C ASP A 161 -8.45 -19.77 -12.31
N GLY A 162 -9.44 -19.20 -11.60
CA GLY A 162 -9.53 -19.26 -10.15
C GLY A 162 -10.58 -18.32 -9.56
N ILE A 163 -10.39 -18.00 -8.29
CA ILE A 163 -11.28 -17.16 -7.49
C ILE A 163 -10.50 -16.23 -6.57
N ASP A 164 -11.01 -15.01 -6.40
CA ASP A 164 -10.52 -14.02 -5.45
C ASP A 164 -11.61 -13.69 -4.43
N PHE A 165 -11.25 -13.59 -3.15
CA PHE A 165 -12.17 -13.12 -2.11
C PHE A 165 -11.83 -11.70 -1.70
N ASN A 166 -12.73 -10.75 -1.99
CA ASN A 166 -12.65 -9.39 -1.50
C ASN A 166 -13.71 -9.15 -0.42
N TRP A 167 -13.43 -9.57 0.81
CA TRP A 167 -14.31 -9.32 1.95
C TRP A 167 -13.89 -8.06 2.70
N GLU A 168 -14.80 -7.08 2.72
CA GLU A 168 -14.62 -5.78 3.36
C GLU A 168 -15.62 -5.59 4.53
N PHE A 169 -15.28 -5.97 5.76
CA PHE A 169 -14.07 -6.68 6.21
C PHE A 169 -14.45 -7.84 7.15
N PRO A 170 -13.62 -8.90 7.25
CA PRO A 170 -13.76 -9.84 8.36
C PRO A 170 -13.49 -9.11 9.67
N ASP A 171 -14.09 -9.58 10.77
CA ASP A 171 -13.87 -9.13 12.15
C ASP A 171 -14.34 -7.73 12.52
N ARG A 172 -14.72 -6.90 11.55
CA ARG A 172 -15.12 -5.51 11.79
C ARG A 172 -16.09 -4.99 10.73
N PRO A 173 -16.84 -3.93 11.06
CA PRO A 173 -17.71 -3.28 10.08
C PRO A 173 -16.95 -2.78 8.84
N GLY A 174 -17.52 -3.02 7.66
CA GLY A 174 -17.21 -2.33 6.42
C GLY A 174 -18.35 -1.39 6.05
N ARG A 175 -18.97 -1.61 4.90
CA ARG A 175 -20.21 -0.89 4.52
C ARG A 175 -21.33 -1.14 5.54
N THR A 176 -22.08 -0.09 5.86
CA THR A 176 -23.26 -0.17 6.73
C THR A 176 -24.23 -1.26 6.25
N GLY A 177 -24.66 -2.12 7.18
CA GLY A 177 -25.57 -3.23 6.91
C GLY A 177 -24.88 -4.56 6.60
N ASN A 178 -23.55 -4.60 6.58
CA ASN A 178 -22.80 -5.87 6.57
C ASN A 178 -23.07 -6.66 7.86
N ILE A 179 -23.17 -7.98 7.73
CA ILE A 179 -23.27 -8.90 8.87
C ILE A 179 -21.84 -9.19 9.33
N VAL A 180 -21.56 -8.98 10.61
CA VAL A 180 -20.23 -9.14 11.21
C VAL A 180 -20.33 -10.03 12.43
N ASN A 181 -19.37 -10.95 12.58
CA ASN A 181 -19.16 -11.70 13.80
C ASN A 181 -17.72 -11.46 14.26
N GLU A 182 -17.50 -10.44 15.07
CA GLU A 182 -16.15 -9.95 15.43
C GLU A 182 -15.25 -11.06 16.00
N ALA A 183 -15.80 -11.93 16.85
CA ALA A 183 -15.03 -13.04 17.45
C ALA A 183 -14.94 -14.27 16.52
N GLY A 184 -15.97 -14.52 15.72
CA GLY A 184 -16.09 -15.75 14.92
C GLY A 184 -15.55 -15.64 13.50
N ASP A 185 -15.43 -14.44 12.94
CA ASP A 185 -15.11 -14.26 11.52
C ASP A 185 -13.72 -14.79 11.18
N LEU A 186 -12.67 -14.45 11.94
CA LEU A 186 -11.32 -14.90 11.62
C LEU A 186 -11.12 -16.41 11.71
N PRO A 187 -11.52 -17.09 12.81
CA PRO A 187 -11.39 -18.55 12.87
C PRO A 187 -12.18 -19.23 11.76
N ASN A 188 -13.42 -18.81 11.51
CA ASN A 188 -14.23 -19.38 10.44
C ASN A 188 -13.65 -19.09 9.06
N TYR A 189 -13.02 -17.94 8.86
CA TYR A 189 -12.45 -17.56 7.57
C TYR A 189 -11.21 -18.39 7.25
N MET A 190 -10.39 -18.68 8.26
CA MET A 190 -9.26 -19.60 8.13
C MET A 190 -9.72 -21.01 7.72
N GLU A 191 -10.72 -21.55 8.42
CA GLU A 191 -11.27 -22.86 8.07
C GLU A 191 -11.94 -22.85 6.68
N PHE A 192 -12.59 -21.74 6.30
CA PHE A 192 -13.16 -21.54 4.98
C PHE A 192 -12.10 -21.55 3.88
N LEU A 193 -11.00 -20.79 4.04
CA LEU A 193 -9.92 -20.73 3.05
C LEU A 193 -9.22 -22.09 2.90
N GLN A 194 -9.00 -22.80 4.01
CA GLN A 194 -8.49 -24.17 3.97
C GLN A 194 -9.46 -25.11 3.22
N ALA A 195 -10.75 -25.06 3.53
CA ALA A 195 -11.77 -25.87 2.87
C ALA A 195 -11.88 -25.54 1.38
N MET A 196 -11.79 -24.25 1.00
CA MET A 196 -11.81 -23.82 -0.39
C MET A 196 -10.56 -24.30 -1.14
N PHE A 197 -9.37 -24.16 -0.54
CA PHE A 197 -8.11 -24.68 -1.10
C PHE A 197 -8.18 -26.19 -1.35
N ASN A 198 -8.69 -26.95 -0.38
CA ASN A 198 -8.87 -28.40 -0.50
C ASN A 198 -9.91 -28.75 -1.57
N GLY A 199 -11.06 -28.04 -1.60
CA GLY A 199 -12.11 -28.24 -2.60
C GLY A 199 -11.62 -27.99 -4.03
N LEU A 200 -10.86 -26.92 -4.25
CA LEU A 200 -10.22 -26.64 -5.53
C LEU A 200 -9.21 -27.75 -5.90
N SER A 201 -8.37 -28.16 -4.95
CA SER A 201 -7.38 -29.22 -5.17
C SER A 201 -8.04 -30.54 -5.56
N GLN A 202 -9.13 -30.91 -4.89
CA GLN A 202 -9.90 -32.11 -5.20
C GLN A 202 -10.62 -32.01 -6.55
N ALA A 203 -11.23 -30.87 -6.85
CA ALA A 203 -12.05 -30.71 -8.05
C ALA A 203 -11.23 -30.58 -9.35
N PHE A 204 -9.99 -30.11 -9.28
CA PHE A 204 -9.15 -29.81 -10.45
C PHE A 204 -7.81 -30.57 -10.49
N GLY A 205 -7.41 -31.24 -9.41
CA GLY A 205 -6.21 -32.08 -9.36
C GLY A 205 -4.94 -31.33 -9.77
N ALA A 206 -4.27 -31.82 -10.82
CA ALA A 206 -3.07 -31.21 -11.38
C ALA A 206 -3.33 -29.83 -12.03
N ASN A 207 -4.56 -29.56 -12.49
CA ASN A 207 -4.97 -28.29 -13.07
C ASN A 207 -5.29 -27.26 -11.97
N ARG A 208 -4.31 -26.98 -11.09
CA ARG A 208 -4.48 -26.09 -9.94
C ARG A 208 -5.06 -24.74 -10.37
N LYS A 209 -6.11 -24.31 -9.65
CA LYS A 209 -6.75 -23.01 -9.81
C LYS A 209 -6.16 -22.00 -8.85
N TRP A 210 -6.20 -20.72 -9.22
CA TRP A 210 -5.76 -19.64 -8.37
C TRP A 210 -6.76 -19.39 -7.23
N LEU A 211 -6.24 -19.20 -6.02
CA LEU A 211 -6.98 -18.74 -4.86
C LEU A 211 -6.25 -17.53 -4.29
N THR A 212 -6.85 -16.35 -4.44
CA THR A 212 -6.30 -15.09 -3.95
C THR A 212 -7.27 -14.42 -2.98
N VAL A 213 -6.76 -13.51 -2.17
CA VAL A 213 -7.58 -12.74 -1.22
C VAL A 213 -7.21 -11.27 -1.34
N THR A 214 -8.22 -10.43 -1.52
CA THR A 214 -8.07 -8.98 -1.39
C THR A 214 -8.18 -8.59 0.07
N THR A 215 -7.18 -7.87 0.57
CA THR A 215 -7.02 -7.61 2.00
C THR A 215 -6.94 -6.11 2.29
N PRO A 216 -7.35 -5.67 3.49
CA PRO A 216 -7.04 -4.32 3.94
C PRO A 216 -5.52 -4.09 4.11
N GLN A 217 -5.16 -2.82 4.26
CA GLN A 217 -3.82 -2.35 4.58
C GLN A 217 -3.24 -2.91 5.89
N THR A 218 -4.10 -3.30 6.84
CA THR A 218 -3.72 -3.96 8.10
C THR A 218 -3.97 -5.46 7.98
N ALA A 219 -3.09 -6.30 8.53
CA ALA A 219 -3.43 -7.72 8.66
C ALA A 219 -4.58 -7.93 9.66
N TYR A 220 -5.25 -9.07 9.52
CA TYR A 220 -6.42 -9.44 10.31
C TYR A 220 -6.11 -9.60 11.80
N GLY A 221 -7.09 -9.33 12.68
CA GLY A 221 -6.97 -9.51 14.14
C GLY A 221 -7.10 -8.23 14.96
N SER A 222 -7.94 -8.27 15.99
CA SER A 222 -8.13 -7.18 16.98
C SER A 222 -6.95 -7.03 17.97
N THR A 223 -6.18 -8.10 18.17
CA THR A 223 -4.97 -8.17 19.01
C THR A 223 -3.67 -7.96 18.22
N GLY A 224 -3.77 -7.89 16.89
CA GLY A 224 -2.67 -7.58 16.00
C GLY A 224 -2.41 -8.64 14.92
N PRO A 225 -1.66 -8.25 13.86
CA PRO A 225 -1.54 -8.99 12.60
C PRO A 225 -0.85 -10.36 12.70
N LEU A 226 -0.05 -10.59 13.75
CA LEU A 226 0.74 -11.80 13.95
C LEU A 226 -0.11 -13.04 14.28
N GLU A 227 -1.27 -12.85 14.92
CA GLU A 227 -2.06 -14.00 15.40
C GLU A 227 -2.76 -14.74 14.28
N THR A 228 -3.14 -14.07 13.20
CA THR A 228 -3.92 -14.72 12.13
C THR A 228 -3.04 -15.31 11.03
N VAL A 229 -1.98 -14.61 10.60
CA VAL A 229 -1.24 -15.00 9.39
C VAL A 229 -0.20 -16.08 9.68
N GLN A 230 0.70 -15.85 10.65
CA GLN A 230 1.75 -16.80 11.01
C GLN A 230 1.22 -18.00 11.77
N LYS A 231 0.38 -17.80 12.81
CA LYS A 231 -0.07 -18.91 13.67
C LYS A 231 -1.01 -19.89 12.94
N ASN A 232 -1.83 -19.41 12.02
CA ASN A 232 -2.85 -20.25 11.35
C ASN A 232 -2.45 -20.72 9.95
N GLY A 233 -1.22 -20.43 9.49
CA GLY A 233 -0.75 -20.84 8.17
C GLY A 233 -1.53 -20.22 7.01
N PHE A 234 -2.11 -19.03 7.18
CA PHE A 234 -2.94 -18.35 6.16
C PHE A 234 -2.26 -18.30 4.78
N HIS A 235 -0.97 -17.99 4.77
CA HIS A 235 -0.17 -17.90 3.55
C HIS A 235 -0.06 -19.22 2.78
N GLN A 236 -0.40 -20.38 3.38
CA GLN A 236 -0.34 -21.69 2.73
C GLN A 236 -1.53 -21.94 1.81
N PHE A 237 -2.69 -21.32 2.10
CA PHE A 237 -3.93 -21.56 1.36
C PHE A 237 -4.12 -20.63 0.17
N VAL A 238 -3.39 -19.52 0.13
CA VAL A 238 -3.50 -18.51 -0.94
C VAL A 238 -2.25 -18.46 -1.81
N ASN A 239 -2.43 -18.17 -3.09
CA ASN A 239 -1.32 -17.89 -4.00
C ASN A 239 -0.63 -16.58 -3.62
N TYR A 240 -1.41 -15.53 -3.43
CA TYR A 240 -0.98 -14.22 -2.93
C TYR A 240 -2.16 -13.43 -2.38
N ILE A 241 -1.85 -12.37 -1.64
CA ILE A 241 -2.83 -11.35 -1.21
C ILE A 241 -2.73 -10.10 -2.07
N ASN A 242 -3.88 -9.49 -2.36
CA ASN A 242 -4.03 -8.19 -3.02
C ASN A 242 -4.29 -7.12 -1.96
N VAL A 243 -3.25 -6.42 -1.52
CA VAL A 243 -3.33 -5.45 -0.41
C VAL A 243 -3.88 -4.12 -0.93
N MET A 244 -5.05 -3.71 -0.43
CA MET A 244 -5.70 -2.42 -0.73
C MET A 244 -4.94 -1.25 -0.08
N ALA A 245 -3.81 -0.88 -0.66
CA ALA A 245 -2.95 0.21 -0.20
C ALA A 245 -3.41 1.59 -0.70
N TYR A 246 -4.72 1.80 -0.72
CA TYR A 246 -5.44 3.01 -1.16
C TYR A 246 -6.67 3.19 -0.27
N ASP A 247 -7.46 4.26 -0.50
CA ASP A 247 -8.53 4.67 0.42
C ASP A 247 -8.01 4.91 1.84
N LEU A 248 -6.80 5.44 1.95
CA LEU A 248 -6.14 5.76 3.21
C LEU A 248 -6.51 7.17 3.72
N ASN A 249 -7.06 8.02 2.85
CA ASN A 249 -7.68 9.30 3.18
C ASN A 249 -8.82 9.59 2.20
N GLY A 250 -9.87 10.26 2.66
CA GLY A 250 -11.04 10.57 1.85
C GLY A 250 -12.04 11.45 2.59
N ASN A 251 -13.26 11.52 2.06
CA ASN A 251 -14.34 12.37 2.60
C ASN A 251 -14.88 11.92 3.97
N TRP A 252 -14.52 10.73 4.44
CA TRP A 252 -14.82 10.21 5.78
C TRP A 252 -13.89 10.75 6.87
N GLY A 253 -12.76 11.36 6.50
CA GLY A 253 -11.81 11.97 7.45
C GLY A 253 -12.16 13.41 7.84
N ASP A 254 -11.44 13.94 8.83
CA ASP A 254 -11.52 15.34 9.28
C ASP A 254 -10.48 16.25 8.60
N LYS A 255 -9.50 15.66 7.92
CA LYS A 255 -8.41 16.34 7.21
C LYS A 255 -8.37 15.95 5.75
N THR A 256 -7.89 16.88 4.91
CA THR A 256 -7.38 16.55 3.57
C THR A 256 -6.20 15.59 3.67
N GLY A 257 -5.88 14.93 2.56
CA GLY A 257 -4.72 14.06 2.50
C GLY A 257 -4.65 13.23 1.22
N PRO A 258 -3.55 12.48 1.05
CA PRO A 258 -3.35 11.59 -0.08
C PRO A 258 -4.23 10.33 0.00
N ASN A 259 -4.85 9.92 -1.10
CA ASN A 259 -5.63 8.67 -1.21
C ASN A 259 -4.77 7.42 -0.94
N ALA A 260 -3.56 7.38 -1.53
CA ALA A 260 -2.67 6.22 -1.49
C ALA A 260 -1.20 6.62 -1.20
N PRO A 261 -0.90 7.29 -0.07
CA PRO A 261 0.46 7.77 0.22
C PRO A 261 1.51 6.65 0.21
N LEU A 262 2.66 6.85 -0.42
CA LEU A 262 3.80 5.93 -0.29
C LEU A 262 4.25 5.84 1.17
N LYS A 263 4.54 6.99 1.78
CA LYS A 263 4.83 7.16 3.21
C LYS A 263 3.88 8.17 3.81
N ALA A 264 3.74 8.13 5.13
CA ALA A 264 2.94 9.09 5.86
C ALA A 264 3.73 9.62 7.07
N PRO A 265 3.36 10.80 7.62
CA PRO A 265 3.97 11.34 8.82
C PRO A 265 3.94 10.34 9.99
N PRO A 266 4.87 10.45 10.95
CA PRO A 266 4.65 9.83 12.24
C PRO A 266 3.32 10.33 12.80
N GLY A 267 2.55 9.44 13.44
CA GLY A 267 1.31 9.84 14.11
C GLY A 267 1.60 10.99 15.09
N ASP A 268 0.59 11.82 15.37
CA ASP A 268 0.77 13.03 16.18
C ASP A 268 1.06 12.76 17.67
N GLY A 269 1.14 11.48 18.06
CA GLY A 269 1.39 11.02 19.44
C GLY A 269 0.28 11.34 20.43
N LYS A 270 -0.80 12.02 19.98
CA LYS A 270 -1.87 12.55 20.83
C LYS A 270 -3.23 11.92 20.52
N SER A 271 -3.52 11.71 19.24
CA SER A 271 -4.78 11.13 18.77
C SER A 271 -4.82 9.60 18.85
N GLY A 272 -3.66 8.95 19.03
CA GLY A 272 -3.53 7.50 18.87
C GLY A 272 -3.71 7.02 17.42
N VAL A 273 -3.99 7.92 16.47
CA VAL A 273 -4.18 7.59 15.05
C VAL A 273 -2.87 7.75 14.32
N ILE A 274 -2.40 6.66 13.70
CA ILE A 274 -1.22 6.69 12.85
C ILE A 274 -1.67 6.64 11.38
N PRO A 275 -1.44 7.69 10.57
CA PRO A 275 -1.96 7.76 9.20
C PRO A 275 -1.43 6.61 8.33
N GLY A 276 -2.31 5.91 7.60
CA GLY A 276 -1.91 4.77 6.76
C GLY A 276 -0.98 5.18 5.60
N SER A 277 -0.19 4.22 5.11
CA SER A 277 0.62 4.36 3.90
C SER A 277 0.88 3.01 3.24
N VAL A 278 1.26 3.03 1.96
CA VAL A 278 1.70 1.85 1.20
C VAL A 278 2.87 1.16 1.91
N ASP A 279 3.88 1.93 2.33
CA ASP A 279 5.03 1.44 3.10
C ASP A 279 4.61 0.72 4.39
N ARG A 280 3.66 1.30 5.13
CA ARG A 280 3.18 0.70 6.38
C ARG A 280 2.34 -0.54 6.13
N ALA A 281 1.52 -0.54 5.08
CA ALA A 281 0.72 -1.70 4.70
C ALA A 281 1.63 -2.89 4.38
N ILE A 282 2.63 -2.69 3.51
CA ILE A 282 3.64 -3.70 3.17
C ILE A 282 4.34 -4.20 4.44
N SER A 283 4.85 -3.28 5.25
CA SER A 283 5.59 -3.64 6.46
C SER A 283 4.73 -4.39 7.48
N THR A 284 3.42 -4.10 7.54
CA THR A 284 2.48 -4.79 8.44
C THR A 284 2.24 -6.22 7.99
N TRP A 285 2.01 -6.45 6.70
CA TRP A 285 1.85 -7.81 6.16
C TRP A 285 3.14 -8.62 6.23
N LEU A 286 4.30 -8.03 5.95
CA LEU A 286 5.58 -8.71 6.15
C LEU A 286 5.78 -9.12 7.62
N ARG A 287 5.56 -8.20 8.56
CA ARG A 287 5.66 -8.51 10.00
C ARG A 287 4.64 -9.54 10.47
N SER A 288 3.52 -9.72 9.77
CA SER A 288 2.53 -10.76 10.08
C SER A 288 2.99 -12.17 9.74
N GLY A 289 4.13 -12.32 9.04
CA GLY A 289 4.63 -13.60 8.54
C GLY A 289 4.20 -13.91 7.11
N MET A 290 3.58 -12.96 6.39
CA MET A 290 3.27 -13.16 4.97
C MET A 290 4.57 -13.11 4.15
N PRO A 291 4.87 -14.14 3.32
CA PRO A 291 6.04 -14.12 2.46
C PRO A 291 5.99 -12.97 1.44
N ALA A 292 7.12 -12.32 1.20
CA ALA A 292 7.21 -11.16 0.31
C ALA A 292 6.71 -11.49 -1.11
N GLU A 293 7.10 -12.64 -1.62
CA GLU A 293 6.71 -13.21 -2.91
C GLU A 293 5.21 -13.56 -3.02
N LYS A 294 4.44 -13.36 -1.95
CA LYS A 294 2.98 -13.52 -1.93
C LYS A 294 2.23 -12.21 -1.61
N ILE A 295 2.90 -11.07 -1.57
CA ILE A 295 2.27 -9.75 -1.35
C ILE A 295 2.18 -9.00 -2.67
N VAL A 296 0.95 -8.69 -3.09
CA VAL A 296 0.64 -7.85 -4.25
C VAL A 296 0.09 -6.51 -3.76
N VAL A 297 0.70 -5.40 -4.17
CA VAL A 297 0.39 -4.06 -3.61
C VAL A 297 -0.57 -3.28 -4.51
N GLY A 298 -1.61 -2.71 -3.90
CA GLY A 298 -2.60 -1.88 -4.57
C GLY A 298 -2.09 -0.56 -5.11
N LEU A 299 -2.47 -0.27 -6.35
CA LEU A 299 -2.32 0.99 -7.05
C LEU A 299 -3.71 1.55 -7.36
N ALA A 300 -3.97 2.79 -6.94
CA ALA A 300 -5.23 3.46 -7.20
C ALA A 300 -5.16 4.20 -8.54
N PHE A 301 -5.97 3.81 -9.51
CA PHE A 301 -6.12 4.57 -10.77
C PHE A 301 -7.14 5.71 -10.62
N TYR A 302 -7.29 6.20 -9.39
CA TYR A 302 -8.20 7.27 -9.03
C TYR A 302 -7.68 8.05 -7.83
N GLY A 303 -8.12 9.28 -7.76
CA GLY A 303 -7.97 10.17 -6.64
C GLY A 303 -9.25 10.35 -5.83
N ARG A 304 -9.11 11.12 -4.75
CA ARG A 304 -10.21 11.55 -3.90
C ARG A 304 -10.20 13.06 -3.76
N SER A 305 -11.39 13.62 -3.76
CA SER A 305 -11.63 15.05 -3.69
C SER A 305 -12.36 15.44 -2.42
N THR A 306 -12.09 16.65 -1.95
CA THR A 306 -12.82 17.28 -0.87
C THR A 306 -12.62 18.81 -0.89
N PHE A 307 -13.01 19.49 0.19
CA PHE A 307 -12.81 20.92 0.38
C PHE A 307 -11.94 21.17 1.61
N ALA A 308 -10.90 21.98 1.47
CA ALA A 308 -10.09 22.43 2.59
C ALA A 308 -10.81 23.55 3.36
N GLN A 309 -10.61 23.64 4.67
CA GLN A 309 -11.13 24.74 5.48
C GLN A 309 -10.25 26.00 5.35
N VAL A 310 -8.94 25.81 5.12
CA VAL A 310 -7.93 26.86 5.03
C VAL A 310 -7.49 27.10 3.58
N ASN A 311 -6.84 28.24 3.33
CA ASN A 311 -6.19 28.50 2.04
C ASN A 311 -4.87 27.71 1.95
N MET A 312 -4.67 26.97 0.85
CA MET A 312 -3.47 26.17 0.59
C MET A 312 -2.61 26.71 -0.58
N GLN A 313 -2.89 27.93 -1.06
CA GLN A 313 -2.25 28.52 -2.26
C GLN A 313 -0.74 28.75 -2.10
N SER A 314 -0.28 29.09 -0.91
CA SER A 314 1.13 29.43 -0.64
C SER A 314 2.06 28.23 -0.54
N GLY A 315 1.58 27.01 -0.83
CA GLY A 315 2.24 25.78 -0.43
C GLY A 315 2.04 25.48 1.06
N GLY A 316 2.26 24.24 1.46
CA GLY A 316 2.06 23.79 2.84
C GLY A 316 1.73 22.31 2.93
N SER A 317 1.33 21.88 4.13
CA SER A 317 0.93 20.50 4.40
C SER A 317 -0.24 20.06 3.51
N ILE A 318 -0.12 18.88 2.88
CA ILE A 318 -1.26 18.19 2.23
C ILE A 318 -2.35 17.80 3.25
N TYR A 319 -2.01 17.78 4.54
CA TYR A 319 -2.91 17.51 5.66
C TYR A 319 -3.34 18.82 6.32
N VAL A 320 -4.53 19.31 5.98
CA VAL A 320 -5.19 20.46 6.64
C VAL A 320 -6.63 20.09 7.02
N PRO A 321 -7.27 20.80 7.97
CA PRO A 321 -8.68 20.55 8.28
C PRO A 321 -9.57 20.63 7.04
N ARG A 322 -10.45 19.64 6.89
CA ARG A 322 -11.45 19.55 5.82
C ARG A 322 -12.69 20.36 6.19
N ASN A 323 -13.31 21.00 5.22
CA ASN A 323 -14.64 21.59 5.39
C ASN A 323 -15.70 20.47 5.37
N VAL A 324 -15.96 19.88 6.54
CA VAL A 324 -16.89 18.76 6.70
C VAL A 324 -18.35 19.11 6.38
N LYS A 325 -18.69 20.41 6.35
CA LYS A 325 -20.05 20.90 6.04
C LYS A 325 -20.34 20.93 4.54
N GLN A 326 -19.31 20.81 3.70
CA GLN A 326 -19.46 20.85 2.26
C GLN A 326 -19.46 19.43 1.70
N ASN A 327 -20.52 19.11 0.95
CA ASN A 327 -20.60 17.84 0.23
C ASN A 327 -19.45 17.75 -0.77
N VAL A 328 -18.79 16.60 -0.81
CA VAL A 328 -17.71 16.37 -1.77
C VAL A 328 -18.26 16.27 -3.19
N VAL A 329 -17.40 16.55 -4.17
CA VAL A 329 -17.77 16.60 -5.59
C VAL A 329 -16.84 15.68 -6.36
N SER A 330 -17.36 14.59 -6.89
CA SER A 330 -16.61 13.67 -7.75
C SER A 330 -16.24 14.34 -9.07
N CYS A 331 -15.16 13.85 -9.70
CA CYS A 331 -14.80 14.29 -11.05
C CYS A 331 -15.57 13.52 -12.14
N MET A 332 -16.13 12.37 -11.78
CA MET A 332 -16.96 11.55 -12.66
C MET A 332 -18.45 11.73 -12.34
N SER A 333 -19.30 11.65 -13.36
CA SER A 333 -20.76 11.72 -13.22
C SER A 333 -21.31 10.48 -12.53
N GLY A 334 -22.30 10.65 -11.65
CA GLY A 334 -22.99 9.54 -10.99
C GLY A 334 -22.26 8.96 -9.76
N ASP A 335 -21.10 9.51 -9.42
CA ASP A 335 -20.38 9.18 -8.18
C ASP A 335 -20.62 10.28 -7.11
N SER A 336 -20.75 9.86 -5.85
CA SER A 336 -20.95 10.75 -4.69
C SER A 336 -19.82 10.75 -3.69
N ASP A 337 -18.82 9.89 -3.87
CA ASP A 337 -17.80 9.59 -2.85
C ASP A 337 -16.51 10.39 -3.07
N GLY A 338 -16.59 11.42 -3.92
CA GLY A 338 -15.49 12.31 -4.26
C GLY A 338 -14.45 11.65 -5.16
N ILE A 339 -14.77 10.56 -5.87
CA ILE A 339 -13.82 9.87 -6.74
C ILE A 339 -13.45 10.74 -7.95
N CYS A 340 -12.17 10.74 -8.28
CA CYS A 340 -11.63 11.39 -9.47
C CYS A 340 -10.77 10.40 -10.25
N ASP A 341 -11.32 9.81 -11.31
CA ASP A 341 -10.58 8.88 -12.17
C ASP A 341 -9.52 9.60 -13.04
N TRP A 342 -8.53 8.85 -13.52
CA TRP A 342 -7.47 9.43 -14.34
C TRP A 342 -7.97 10.09 -15.63
N PRO A 343 -8.96 9.53 -16.37
CA PRO A 343 -9.53 10.20 -17.54
C PRO A 343 -10.10 11.58 -17.24
N SER A 344 -10.89 11.74 -16.17
CA SER A 344 -11.45 13.05 -15.81
C SER A 344 -10.35 14.01 -15.36
N LEU A 345 -9.36 13.53 -14.59
CA LEU A 345 -8.19 14.32 -14.20
C LEU A 345 -7.44 14.87 -15.42
N ARG A 346 -7.14 14.00 -16.40
CA ARG A 346 -6.44 14.37 -17.64
C ARG A 346 -7.22 15.34 -18.51
N LYS A 347 -8.53 15.15 -18.63
CA LYS A 347 -9.41 15.97 -19.47
C LYS A 347 -9.65 17.36 -18.87
N ASP A 348 -9.99 17.41 -17.60
CA ASP A 348 -10.62 18.60 -17.00
C ASP A 348 -9.65 19.41 -16.13
N PHE A 349 -8.61 18.80 -15.56
CA PHE A 349 -7.78 19.44 -14.52
C PHE A 349 -6.29 19.56 -14.85
N LEU A 350 -5.74 18.65 -15.64
CA LEU A 350 -4.30 18.61 -15.97
C LEU A 350 -4.02 19.17 -17.37
N ASP A 351 -2.81 19.70 -17.55
CA ASP A 351 -2.33 20.16 -18.87
C ASP A 351 -2.20 18.94 -19.82
N SER A 352 -2.78 19.05 -21.01
CA SER A 352 -2.80 17.96 -21.99
C SER A 352 -1.40 17.52 -22.42
N ASN A 353 -0.45 18.46 -22.52
CA ASN A 353 0.92 18.22 -22.97
C ASN A 353 1.85 17.83 -21.81
N ASN A 354 1.48 18.12 -20.57
CA ASN A 354 2.26 17.77 -19.40
C ASN A 354 1.39 17.56 -18.16
N PHE A 355 1.04 16.30 -17.84
CA PHE A 355 0.23 15.96 -16.67
C PHE A 355 0.83 16.44 -15.33
N GLN A 356 2.12 16.81 -15.29
CA GLN A 356 2.75 17.37 -14.10
C GLN A 356 2.41 18.84 -13.86
N ARG A 357 1.55 19.44 -14.69
CA ARG A 357 1.01 20.79 -14.53
C ARG A 357 -0.51 20.77 -14.49
N ALA A 358 -1.09 21.68 -13.73
CA ALA A 358 -2.52 21.97 -13.84
C ALA A 358 -2.81 22.62 -15.20
N LYS A 359 -4.05 22.45 -15.66
CA LYS A 359 -4.52 23.03 -16.93
C LYS A 359 -4.34 24.56 -16.92
N PRO A 360 -3.73 25.17 -17.95
CA PRO A 360 -3.51 26.61 -18.00
C PRO A 360 -4.83 27.39 -17.83
N ASN A 361 -4.77 28.52 -17.13
CA ASN A 361 -5.91 29.43 -16.89
C ASN A 361 -7.15 28.80 -16.20
N SER A 362 -7.02 27.60 -15.62
CA SER A 362 -8.15 26.90 -14.95
C SER A 362 -8.37 27.34 -13.49
N GLY A 363 -7.45 28.12 -12.92
CA GLY A 363 -7.42 28.47 -11.49
C GLY A 363 -6.99 27.33 -10.57
N TRP A 364 -6.69 26.15 -11.12
CA TRP A 364 -6.11 25.03 -10.39
C TRP A 364 -4.59 25.16 -10.28
N ILE A 365 -4.07 24.76 -9.12
CA ILE A 365 -2.65 24.67 -8.81
C ILE A 365 -2.35 23.21 -8.56
N ARG A 366 -1.37 22.65 -9.29
CA ARG A 366 -0.85 21.31 -9.01
C ARG A 366 0.38 21.43 -8.10
N ASN A 367 0.40 20.60 -7.08
CA ASN A 367 1.47 20.50 -6.09
C ASN A 367 1.92 19.04 -5.98
N TRP A 368 3.07 18.84 -5.36
CA TRP A 368 3.64 17.53 -5.04
C TRP A 368 4.00 17.48 -3.56
N ASP A 369 3.59 16.43 -2.86
CA ASP A 369 4.01 16.18 -1.48
C ASP A 369 5.16 15.18 -1.45
N GLU A 370 6.33 15.63 -0.99
CA GLU A 370 7.57 14.84 -1.01
C GLU A 370 7.56 13.65 -0.06
N LEU A 371 6.80 13.69 1.04
CA LEU A 371 6.77 12.56 1.97
C LEU A 371 5.92 11.44 1.41
N SER A 372 4.69 11.76 1.01
CA SER A 372 3.73 10.80 0.48
C SER A 372 4.00 10.44 -0.98
N GLN A 373 4.87 11.16 -1.68
CA GLN A 373 5.15 11.01 -3.11
C GLN A 373 3.83 11.03 -3.91
N THR A 374 2.98 12.01 -3.58
CA THR A 374 1.61 12.10 -4.10
C THR A 374 1.36 13.49 -4.70
N PRO A 375 0.86 13.57 -5.95
CA PRO A 375 0.40 14.83 -6.51
C PRO A 375 -0.97 15.22 -5.93
N TRP A 376 -1.21 16.53 -5.86
CA TRP A 376 -2.53 17.05 -5.52
C TRP A 376 -2.83 18.35 -6.26
N LEU A 377 -4.12 18.59 -6.49
CA LEU A 377 -4.67 19.78 -7.12
C LEU A 377 -5.43 20.59 -6.09
N TYR A 378 -5.31 21.91 -6.18
CA TYR A 378 -6.03 22.85 -5.34
C TYR A 378 -6.51 24.07 -6.09
N GLN A 379 -7.76 24.46 -5.83
CA GLN A 379 -8.35 25.66 -6.41
C GLN A 379 -8.66 26.68 -5.29
N PRO A 380 -7.90 27.79 -5.18
CA PRO A 380 -8.03 28.73 -4.06
C PRO A 380 -9.43 29.36 -3.93
N SER A 381 -10.10 29.63 -5.05
CA SER A 381 -11.43 30.28 -5.06
C SER A 381 -12.52 29.43 -4.41
N THR A 382 -12.47 28.12 -4.59
CA THR A 382 -13.46 27.17 -4.05
C THR A 382 -12.94 26.39 -2.84
N LYS A 383 -11.63 26.45 -2.59
CA LYS A 383 -10.88 25.58 -1.67
C LYS A 383 -11.02 24.09 -1.99
N ARG A 384 -11.40 23.73 -3.21
CA ARG A 384 -11.48 22.33 -3.63
C ARG A 384 -10.07 21.74 -3.72
N PHE A 385 -9.94 20.53 -3.17
CA PHE A 385 -8.71 19.75 -3.07
C PHE A 385 -8.93 18.39 -3.74
N ILE A 386 -7.95 17.90 -4.49
CA ILE A 386 -7.98 16.56 -5.09
C ILE A 386 -6.58 15.93 -4.95
N SER A 387 -6.46 14.78 -4.29
CA SER A 387 -5.24 13.97 -4.31
C SER A 387 -5.44 12.73 -5.17
N TYR A 388 -4.42 12.33 -5.92
CA TYR A 388 -4.51 11.24 -6.91
C TYR A 388 -3.15 10.59 -7.12
N ASP A 389 -3.11 9.48 -7.86
CA ASP A 389 -1.87 8.96 -8.43
C ASP A 389 -1.74 9.36 -9.90
N ASP A 390 -0.51 9.62 -10.32
CA ASP A 390 -0.13 9.87 -11.71
C ASP A 390 1.00 8.91 -12.13
N PRO A 391 1.46 8.92 -13.40
CA PRO A 391 2.53 8.02 -13.83
C PRO A 391 3.80 8.10 -12.98
N LEU A 392 4.13 9.28 -12.44
CA LEU A 392 5.32 9.43 -11.58
C LEU A 392 5.10 8.72 -10.24
N SER A 393 4.02 9.00 -9.52
CA SER A 393 3.76 8.36 -8.22
C SER A 393 3.53 6.85 -8.33
N ILE A 394 2.91 6.37 -9.41
CA ILE A 394 2.79 4.93 -9.71
C ILE A 394 4.18 4.30 -9.88
N SER A 395 5.05 4.88 -10.69
CA SER A 395 6.40 4.35 -10.91
C SER A 395 7.21 4.24 -9.61
N ILE A 396 7.08 5.22 -8.72
CA ILE A 396 7.74 5.24 -7.41
C ILE A 396 7.25 4.07 -6.54
N LYS A 397 5.94 3.80 -6.51
CA LYS A 397 5.38 2.65 -5.77
C LYS A 397 5.81 1.31 -6.36
N VAL A 398 5.86 1.21 -7.68
CA VAL A 398 6.35 0.01 -8.40
C VAL A 398 7.83 -0.25 -8.09
N ASN A 399 8.65 0.80 -7.98
CA ASN A 399 10.03 0.69 -7.53
C ASN A 399 10.13 0.18 -6.09
N GLU A 400 9.25 0.62 -5.20
CA GLU A 400 9.22 0.12 -3.81
C GLU A 400 8.83 -1.37 -3.74
N VAL A 401 7.88 -1.81 -4.56
CA VAL A 401 7.49 -3.23 -4.72
C VAL A 401 8.69 -4.06 -5.20
N THR A 402 9.44 -3.54 -6.17
CA THR A 402 10.64 -4.18 -6.71
C THR A 402 11.73 -4.28 -5.66
N ARG A 403 12.03 -3.17 -4.97
CA ARG A 403 13.06 -3.07 -3.93
C ARG A 403 12.84 -4.02 -2.77
N ARG A 404 11.58 -4.29 -2.42
CA ARG A 404 11.18 -5.22 -1.36
C ARG A 404 10.96 -6.65 -1.82
N ASN A 405 11.25 -6.95 -3.08
CA ASN A 405 11.06 -8.25 -3.70
C ASN A 405 9.63 -8.81 -3.52
N LEU A 406 8.62 -7.94 -3.60
CA LEU A 406 7.22 -8.37 -3.43
C LEU A 406 6.70 -9.10 -4.67
N ALA A 407 5.57 -9.79 -4.57
CA ALA A 407 4.97 -10.55 -5.67
C ALA A 407 4.64 -9.69 -6.89
N GLY A 408 4.19 -8.44 -6.68
CA GLY A 408 3.83 -7.53 -7.76
C GLY A 408 2.84 -6.43 -7.32
N VAL A 409 2.02 -5.97 -8.26
CA VAL A 409 1.01 -4.92 -8.03
C VAL A 409 -0.38 -5.33 -8.48
N MET A 410 -1.40 -4.74 -7.87
CA MET A 410 -2.79 -4.83 -8.30
C MET A 410 -3.38 -3.44 -8.54
N ILE A 411 -4.38 -3.34 -9.41
CA ILE A 411 -4.91 -2.07 -9.91
C ILE A 411 -6.41 -1.99 -9.63
N TRP A 412 -6.82 -0.97 -8.88
CA TRP A 412 -8.23 -0.59 -8.73
C TRP A 412 -8.49 0.77 -9.41
N ASP A 413 -9.26 0.84 -10.50
CA ASP A 413 -9.57 -0.29 -11.39
C ASP A 413 -9.15 0.04 -12.82
N ILE A 414 -9.05 -0.98 -13.66
CA ILE A 414 -8.45 -0.86 -15.00
C ILE A 414 -9.21 0.10 -15.90
N GLY A 415 -10.51 0.33 -15.65
CA GLY A 415 -11.32 1.24 -16.45
C GLY A 415 -11.04 2.71 -16.20
N LYS A 416 -10.22 3.00 -15.19
CA LYS A 416 -9.85 4.36 -14.80
C LYS A 416 -8.46 4.76 -15.30
N ASP A 417 -7.95 4.12 -16.34
CA ASP A 417 -6.75 4.58 -17.04
C ASP A 417 -7.12 5.44 -18.27
N TYR A 418 -6.21 6.32 -18.68
CA TYR A 418 -6.34 7.19 -19.84
C TYR A 418 -5.20 6.89 -20.81
N ASN A 419 -5.52 6.35 -21.98
CA ASN A 419 -4.55 5.97 -23.02
C ASN A 419 -3.40 5.07 -22.53
N GLY A 420 -3.62 4.28 -21.48
CA GLY A 420 -2.60 3.40 -20.90
C GLY A 420 -1.49 4.15 -20.16
N GLU A 421 -1.64 5.44 -19.83
CA GLU A 421 -0.61 6.26 -19.17
C GLU A 421 -0.21 5.68 -17.80
N LEU A 422 -1.18 5.32 -16.95
CA LEU A 422 -0.89 4.76 -15.62
C LEU A 422 -0.39 3.32 -15.74
N MET A 423 -1.00 2.51 -16.61
CA MET A 423 -0.55 1.15 -16.85
C MET A 423 0.89 1.10 -17.41
N SER A 424 1.29 2.08 -18.22
CA SER A 424 2.65 2.17 -18.77
C SER A 424 3.70 2.53 -17.71
N ALA A 425 3.30 3.19 -16.62
CA ALA A 425 4.18 3.46 -15.49
C ALA A 425 4.49 2.22 -14.64
N ILE A 426 3.75 1.12 -14.83
CA ILE A 426 4.01 -0.16 -14.18
C ILE A 426 5.10 -0.90 -14.96
N ASN A 427 6.36 -0.57 -14.66
CA ASN A 427 7.52 -1.19 -15.30
C ASN A 427 8.46 -1.84 -14.27
N PHE A 428 8.52 -3.17 -14.27
CA PHE A 428 9.41 -3.96 -13.40
C PHE A 428 10.81 -4.18 -13.97
N GLN A 429 11.11 -3.77 -15.21
CA GLN A 429 12.41 -4.00 -15.86
C GLN A 429 13.54 -3.07 -15.36
N GLY A 430 13.27 -2.21 -14.37
CA GLY A 430 14.28 -1.33 -13.76
C GLY A 430 15.20 -1.98 -12.70
N GLY A 431 15.08 -3.29 -12.45
CA GLY A 431 15.81 -4.00 -11.39
C GLY A 431 17.26 -4.36 -11.69
N SER A 432 17.76 -4.08 -12.89
CA SER A 432 19.17 -4.28 -13.27
C SER A 432 19.83 -2.91 -13.47
N SER A 433 20.64 -2.50 -12.50
CA SER A 433 21.54 -1.34 -12.56
C SER A 433 20.90 0.01 -12.94
N ALA A 434 20.13 0.60 -12.03
CA ALA A 434 20.02 2.06 -11.94
C ALA A 434 20.43 2.48 -10.53
N ARG A 435 21.75 2.66 -10.34
CA ARG A 435 22.28 3.52 -9.28
C ARG A 435 21.61 4.89 -9.48
N PRO A 436 21.09 5.57 -8.43
CA PRO A 436 20.53 6.90 -8.60
C PRO A 436 21.59 7.76 -9.29
N ALA A 437 21.20 8.43 -10.37
CA ALA A 437 22.04 9.44 -10.98
C ALA A 437 22.37 10.46 -9.89
N SER A 438 23.59 10.39 -9.36
CA SER A 438 24.21 11.51 -8.68
C SER A 438 24.12 12.68 -9.65
N THR A 439 23.37 13.72 -9.27
CA THR A 439 23.44 15.09 -9.79
C THR A 439 24.27 15.22 -11.06
N ALA A 440 23.67 14.89 -12.21
CA ALA A 440 24.26 15.23 -13.49
C ALA A 440 24.09 16.75 -13.65
N SER A 441 25.19 17.44 -13.40
CA SER A 441 25.42 18.83 -13.77
C SER A 441 24.99 19.06 -15.21
N LEU A 442 24.23 20.14 -15.41
CA LEU A 442 24.05 20.77 -16.71
C LEU A 442 25.42 21.12 -17.29
N THR A 443 25.87 20.35 -18.27
CA THR A 443 26.90 20.79 -19.21
C THR A 443 26.60 20.16 -20.56
N GLU A 444 25.90 20.91 -21.40
CA GLU A 444 26.11 20.82 -22.84
C GLU A 444 26.35 22.24 -23.38
N ASN A 445 27.49 22.39 -24.05
CA ASN A 445 27.88 23.43 -25.00
C ASN A 445 28.01 24.88 -24.52
N LEU A 446 29.20 25.22 -24.04
CA LEU A 446 29.80 26.52 -24.33
C LEU A 446 31.16 26.30 -24.98
N THR A 447 31.24 26.68 -26.24
CA THR A 447 32.46 26.83 -27.03
C THR A 447 33.42 27.82 -26.37
N GLU A 448 34.71 27.55 -26.56
CA GLU A 448 35.87 28.34 -26.14
C GLU A 448 35.67 29.86 -26.27
N ASN A 449 35.91 30.60 -25.18
CA ASN A 449 36.85 31.72 -25.08
C ASN A 449 36.62 32.52 -23.78
N SER A 450 37.71 32.83 -23.06
CA SER A 450 37.93 33.87 -22.02
C SER A 450 38.34 33.33 -20.63
N PRO A 451 39.60 33.55 -20.18
CA PRO A 451 40.06 33.19 -18.83
C PRO A 451 39.90 34.38 -17.88
N SER A 452 38.83 34.43 -17.08
CA SER A 452 38.74 35.37 -15.95
C SER A 452 37.81 34.96 -14.81
N PHE A 453 37.23 33.74 -14.84
CA PHE A 453 36.23 33.31 -13.84
C PHE A 453 36.78 32.35 -12.77
N LEU A 454 37.95 31.73 -12.99
CA LEU A 454 38.53 30.74 -12.07
C LEU A 454 39.20 31.36 -10.84
N ASP A 455 39.71 32.59 -10.91
CA ASP A 455 40.43 33.23 -9.80
C ASP A 455 39.51 33.78 -8.69
N SER A 456 38.24 34.08 -9.00
CA SER A 456 37.28 34.57 -8.00
C SER A 456 36.72 33.46 -7.10
N ALA A 457 36.57 32.25 -7.63
CA ALA A 457 36.01 31.12 -6.88
C ALA A 457 37.02 30.53 -5.87
N THR A 458 38.32 30.51 -6.23
CA THR A 458 39.37 30.00 -5.33
C THR A 458 39.64 30.94 -4.15
N ASN A 459 39.46 32.26 -4.32
CA ASN A 459 39.64 33.24 -3.25
C ASN A 459 38.48 33.26 -2.24
N ALA A 460 37.24 33.01 -2.69
CA ALA A 460 36.07 32.90 -1.80
C ALA A 460 36.15 31.67 -0.87
N ILE A 461 36.66 30.54 -1.38
CA ILE A 461 36.82 29.31 -0.60
C ILE A 461 37.96 29.46 0.43
N ARG A 462 39.06 30.14 0.10
CA ARG A 462 40.15 30.42 1.07
C ARG A 462 39.71 31.35 2.21
N SER A 463 38.85 32.33 1.93
CA SER A 463 38.25 33.21 2.95
C SER A 463 37.41 32.43 3.97
N LEU A 464 36.57 31.50 3.51
CA LEU A 464 35.72 30.66 4.37
C LEU A 464 36.50 29.70 5.27
N PHE A 465 37.64 29.17 4.81
CA PHE A 465 38.47 28.31 5.66
C PHE A 465 39.25 29.08 6.74
N SER A 466 39.61 30.35 6.48
CA SER A 466 40.31 31.19 7.48
C SER A 466 39.41 31.62 8.65
N SER A 467 38.11 31.82 8.43
CA SER A 467 37.17 32.22 9.48
C SER A 467 36.77 31.08 10.43
N LEU A 468 36.86 29.82 9.97
CA LEU A 468 36.57 28.62 10.77
C LEU A 468 37.74 28.22 11.68
N SER A 469 38.98 28.57 11.34
CA SER A 469 40.14 28.34 12.21
C SER A 469 40.23 29.34 13.38
N SER A 470 39.66 30.54 13.26
CA SER A 470 39.70 31.57 14.31
C SER A 470 38.66 31.39 15.42
N SER A 471 37.59 30.60 15.21
CA SER A 471 36.53 30.41 16.22
C SER A 471 36.78 29.26 17.20
N LEU A 472 37.89 28.52 17.05
CA LEU A 472 38.24 27.35 17.86
C LEU A 472 39.41 27.59 18.84
N GLN A 473 39.93 28.82 18.93
CA GLN A 473 41.07 29.16 19.81
C GLN A 473 40.75 30.04 21.03
N SER A 474 39.48 30.33 21.33
CA SER A 474 39.12 31.13 22.52
C SER A 474 38.12 30.42 23.40
N HIS A 475 38.56 29.45 24.21
CA HIS A 475 37.91 29.04 25.48
C HIS A 475 38.90 28.22 26.33
N THR A 476 39.66 28.91 27.19
CA THR A 476 40.38 28.33 28.33
C THR A 476 39.79 28.91 29.62
N PRO A 477 39.38 28.11 30.62
CA PRO A 477 38.89 28.63 31.89
C PRO A 477 40.04 28.95 32.85
N ASN A 478 40.07 30.17 33.38
CA ASN A 478 41.02 30.60 34.41
C ASN A 478 40.51 30.18 35.81
N THR A 479 41.36 29.48 36.55
CA THR A 479 41.22 29.12 37.96
C THR A 479 41.93 30.09 38.89
N GLY A 480 41.25 30.51 39.97
CA GLY A 480 41.84 30.99 41.24
C GLY A 480 42.07 32.51 41.37
N SER A 481 41.98 33.15 42.53
CA SER A 481 41.49 32.78 43.86
C SER A 481 41.56 34.02 44.77
N PHE A 482 40.63 34.10 45.74
CA PHE A 482 40.71 34.69 47.09
C PHE A 482 40.45 36.18 47.44
N LEU A 483 39.59 36.28 48.49
CA LEU A 483 39.63 37.10 49.72
C LEU A 483 38.84 38.43 49.87
N SER A 484 37.70 38.27 50.58
CA SER A 484 37.26 39.04 51.76
C SER A 484 36.58 40.40 51.50
N LEU A 485 35.53 40.85 52.21
CA LEU A 485 35.27 40.85 53.65
C LEU A 485 33.76 41.11 53.90
N ARG A 486 33.31 40.71 55.09
CA ARG A 486 31.98 40.88 55.68
C ARG A 486 31.43 42.31 55.65
N LYS A 487 30.11 42.45 55.49
CA LYS A 487 29.20 42.91 56.54
C LYS A 487 27.79 42.42 56.29
#